data_AF-A0A932SQV9-F1
#
_entry.id   AF-A0A932SQV9-F1
#
_cell.length_a   1.000
_cell.length_b   1.000
_cell.length_c   1.000
_cell.angle_alpha   90.00
_cell.angle_beta   90.00
_cell.angle_gamma   90.00
#
_symmetry.space_group_name_H-M   'P 1'
#
loop_
_entity.id
_entity.type
_entity.pdbx_description
1 polymer ?
#
loop_
_entity_poly.entity_id
_entity_poly.type
_entity_poly.pdbx_seq_one_letter_code
_entity_poly.pdbx_strand_id
1 'polypeptide(L)' 'MAGRTEPIFTDPAIKLIFDFTRGTPRAINNVCDLALLVGFGKRVKHVDDRIVAEVIKDMVGVS' A
#
# COMPACT_ATOMS: atom_id res chain seq x y z
N MET A 1 -17.92 -1.40 4.16
CA MET A 1 -17.96 -0.72 5.47
C MET A 1 -17.61 0.74 5.25
N ALA A 2 -18.60 1.64 5.37
CA ALA A 2 -18.36 3.07 5.42
C ALA A 2 -18.41 3.48 6.91
N GLY A 3 -17.38 4.18 7.40
CA GLY A 3 -17.32 4.61 8.81
C GLY A 3 -16.00 4.38 9.55
N ARG A 4 -14.86 4.20 8.85
CA ARG A 4 -13.56 4.22 9.53
C ARG A 4 -13.12 5.68 9.69
N THR A 5 -12.93 6.14 10.92
CA THR A 5 -12.43 7.48 11.25
C THR A 5 -10.92 7.61 11.08
N GLU A 6 -10.22 6.48 11.15
CA GLU A 6 -8.76 6.38 11.05
C GLU A 6 -8.34 5.87 9.66
N PRO A 7 -7.38 6.55 8.99
CA PRO A 7 -6.88 6.16 7.67
C PRO A 7 -6.32 4.74 7.68
N ILE A 8 -6.54 3.97 6.62
CA ILE A 8 -5.94 2.62 6.51
C ILE A 8 -4.45 2.71 6.19
N PHE A 9 -4.07 3.68 5.36
CA PHE A 9 -2.69 3.93 4.99
C PHE A 9 -2.13 5.08 5.81
N THR A 10 -0.90 4.94 6.25
CA THR A 10 -0.15 6.04 6.89
C THR A 10 0.30 7.06 5.84
N ASP A 11 0.55 8.31 6.24
CA ASP A 11 1.05 9.35 5.33
C ASP A 11 2.36 8.95 4.60
N PRO A 12 3.36 8.32 5.25
CA PRO A 12 4.53 7.80 4.57
C PRO A 12 4.19 6.75 3.51
N ALA A 13 3.22 5.86 3.77
CA ALA A 13 2.77 4.86 2.82
C ALA A 13 2.15 5.51 1.58
N ILE A 14 1.27 6.51 1.78
CA ILE A 14 0.63 7.27 0.70
C ILE A 14 1.69 7.96 -0.17
N LYS A 15 2.69 8.60 0.46
CA LYS A 15 3.79 9.23 -0.26
C LYS A 15 4.57 8.22 -1.11
N LEU A 16 4.92 7.07 -0.55
CA LEU A 16 5.66 6.03 -1.26
C LEU A 16 4.86 5.45 -2.45
N ILE A 17 3.56 5.24 -2.28
CA ILE A 17 2.66 4.81 -3.36
C ILE A 17 2.67 5.85 -4.48
N PHE A 18 2.53 7.13 -4.16
CA PHE A 18 2.55 8.20 -5.15
C PHE A 18 3.90 8.27 -5.88
N ASP A 19 5.01 8.21 -5.16
CA ASP A 19 6.37 8.28 -5.72
C ASP A 19 6.64 7.14 -6.70
N PHE A 20 6.19 5.92 -6.38
CA PHE A 20 6.34 4.75 -7.25
C PHE A 20 5.41 4.80 -8.48
N THR A 21 4.14 5.17 -8.28
CA THR A 21 3.11 5.11 -9.33
C THR A 21 3.06 6.36 -10.21
N ARG A 22 3.75 7.44 -9.79
CA ARG A 22 3.70 8.78 -10.38
C ARG A 22 2.28 9.34 -10.52
N GLY A 23 1.37 8.93 -9.65
CA GLY A 23 -0.02 9.38 -9.69
C GLY A 23 -0.91 8.61 -10.67
N THR A 24 -0.43 7.54 -11.31
CA THR A 24 -1.23 6.78 -12.28
C THR A 24 -2.35 6.00 -11.55
N PRO A 25 -3.65 6.29 -11.79
CA PRO A 25 -4.74 5.72 -11.00
C PRO A 25 -4.75 4.19 -10.99
N ARG A 26 -4.47 3.56 -12.13
CA ARG A 26 -4.41 2.10 -12.25
C ARG A 26 -3.28 1.50 -11.41
N ALA A 27 -2.11 2.13 -11.41
CA ALA A 27 -0.97 1.66 -10.65
C ALA A 27 -1.17 1.87 -9.14
N ILE A 28 -1.77 2.99 -8.75
CA ILE A 28 -2.16 3.25 -7.35
C ILE A 28 -3.09 2.13 -6.85
N ASN A 29 -4.16 1.84 -7.59
CA ASN A 29 -5.11 0.80 -7.19
C ASN A 29 -4.42 -0.56 -7.04
N ASN A 30 -3.58 -0.95 -8.00
CA ASN A 30 -2.86 -2.23 -7.93
C ASN A 30 -1.96 -2.33 -6.68
N VAL A 31 -1.20 -1.27 -6.38
CA VAL A 31 -0.32 -1.25 -5.18
C VAL A 31 -1.16 -1.29 -3.91
N CYS A 32 -2.24 -0.50 -3.84
CA CYS A 32 -3.15 -0.49 -2.71
C CYS A 32 -3.80 -1.86 -2.46
N ASP A 33 -4.30 -2.53 -3.50
CA ASP A 33 -4.95 -3.83 -3.38
C ASP A 33 -4.00 -4.89 -2.82
N LEU A 34 -2.78 -4.94 -3.35
CA LEU A 34 -1.73 -5.85 -2.86
C LEU A 34 -1.32 -5.49 -1.42
N ALA A 35 -1.14 -4.21 -1.11
CA ALA A 35 -0.76 -3.77 0.23
C ALA A 35 -1.85 -4.05 1.28
N LEU A 36 -3.12 -3.94 0.89
CA LEU A 36 -4.25 -4.34 1.73
C LEU A 36 -4.27 -5.86 1.96
N LEU A 37 -3.99 -6.66 0.93
CA LEU A 37 -3.91 -8.12 1.05
C LEU A 37 -2.78 -8.55 1.99
N VAL A 38 -1.58 -7.98 1.79
CA VAL A 38 -0.41 -8.24 2.64
C VAL A 38 -0.68 -7.77 4.07
N GLY A 39 -1.23 -6.57 4.25
CA GLY A 39 -1.56 -6.02 5.56
C GLY A 39 -2.61 -6.85 6.30
N PHE A 40 -3.61 -7.37 5.58
CA PHE A 40 -4.59 -8.30 6.14
C PHE A 40 -3.93 -9.61 6.60
N GLY A 41 -3.06 -10.19 5.79
CA GLY A 41 -2.29 -11.40 6.15
C GLY A 41 -1.41 -11.22 7.39
N LYS A 42 -0.78 -10.04 7.52
CA LYS A 42 0.06 -9.67 8.68
C LYS A 42 -0.76 -9.19 9.89
N ARG A 43 -2.10 -9.14 9.79
CA ARG A 43 -3.04 -8.65 10.83
C ARG A 43 -2.69 -7.26 11.38
N VAL A 44 -2.15 -6.38 10.53
CA VAL A 44 -1.83 -5.01 10.94
C VAL A 44 -3.08 -4.14 10.95
N LYS A 45 -3.12 -3.15 11.84
CA LYS A 45 -4.21 -2.17 11.89
C LYS A 45 -4.10 -1.12 10.76
N HIS A 46 -2.86 -0.79 10.39
CA HIS A 46 -2.51 0.25 9.42
C HIS A 46 -1.47 -0.30 8.44
N VAL A 47 -1.58 0.12 7.19
CA VAL A 47 -0.60 -0.15 6.13
C VAL A 47 0.43 0.98 6.14
N ASP A 48 1.66 0.62 6.51
CA ASP A 48 2.79 1.54 6.55
C ASP A 48 3.66 1.45 5.28
N ASP A 49 4.65 2.34 5.19
CA ASP A 49 5.61 2.42 4.11
C ASP A 49 6.43 1.14 3.93
N ARG A 50 6.65 0.38 5.01
CA ARG A 50 7.37 -0.90 4.96
C ARG A 50 6.57 -1.97 4.21
N ILE A 51 5.28 -2.07 4.48
CA ILE A 51 4.38 -2.99 3.75
C ILE A 51 4.28 -2.59 2.27
N VAL A 52 4.18 -1.29 1.99
CA VAL A 52 4.16 -0.79 0.61
C VAL A 52 5.47 -1.08 -0.12
N ALA A 53 6.62 -0.91 0.54
CA ALA A 53 7.93 -1.21 -0.04
C ALA A 53 8.09 -2.70 -0.36
N GLU A 54 7.59 -3.60 0.51
CA GLU A 54 7.56 -5.05 0.27
C GLU A 54 6.76 -5.37 -0.99
N VAL A 55 5.54 -4.82 -1.10
CA VAL A 55 4.69 -5.00 -2.30
C VAL A 55 5.37 -4.48 -3.56
N ILE A 56 5.96 -3.29 -3.51
CA ILE A 56 6.67 -2.71 -4.67
C ILE A 56 7.83 -3.62 -5.09
N LYS A 57 8.60 -4.13 -4.13
CA LYS A 57 9.72 -5.03 -4.41
C LYS A 57 9.26 -6.30 -5.12
N ASP A 58 8.15 -6.90 -4.65
CA ASP A 58 7.55 -8.09 -5.24
C ASP A 58 7.04 -7.82 -6.67
N MET A 59 6.42 -6.65 -6.91
CA MET A 59 5.94 -6.25 -8.25
C MET A 59 7.07 -6.05 -9.26
N VAL A 60 8.24 -5.58 -8.82
CA VAL A 60 9.41 -5.34 -9.68
C VAL A 60 10.20 -6.65 -9.91
N GLY A 61 9.90 -7.73 -9.19
CA GLY A 61 10.50 -9.04 -9.41
C GLY A 61 11.96 -9.14 -8.96
N VAL A 62 12.39 -8.32 -8.00
CA VAL A 62 13.76 -8.38 -7.46
C VAL A 62 13.82 -9.47 -6.40
N SER A 63 13.97 -10.73 -6.85
CA SER A 63 14.38 -11.87 -6.01
C SER A 63 15.88 -11.84 -5.73
#